data_AF-A0A3S1DG62-F1
#
_entry.id   AF-A0A3S1DG62-F1
#
_cell.length_a   1.000
_cell.length_b   1.000
_cell.length_c   1.000
_cell.angle_alpha   90.00
_cell.angle_beta   90.00
_cell.angle_gamma   90.00
#
_symmetry.space_group_name_H-M   'P 1'
#
loop_
_entity.id
_entity.type
_entity.pdbx_description
1 polymer ?
#
loop_
_entity_poly.entity_id
_entity_poly.type
_entity_poly.pdbx_seq_one_letter_code
_entity_poly.pdbx_strand_id
1 'polypeptide(L)'
;MSALVLTGTGVGIDDVAAVARDGRKVEIGPDVIGRLEKARKVLDQAAASGQKIYGLNTGLGANLGTAVEGDAGAFDSSAEIG
;
A
#
# COMPACT_ATOMS: atom_id res chain seq x y z
N MET A 1 -15.65 21.54 -11.09
CA MET A 1 -14.41 20.80 -11.40
C MET A 1 -14.72 19.30 -11.30
N SER A 2 -14.30 18.49 -12.26
CA SER A 2 -14.48 17.02 -12.19
C SER A 2 -13.49 16.40 -11.20
N ALA A 3 -13.88 15.26 -10.62
CA ALA A 3 -12.99 14.50 -9.76
C ALA A 3 -11.73 14.05 -10.51
N LEU A 4 -10.60 13.94 -9.80
CA LEU A 4 -9.43 13.23 -10.29
C LEU A 4 -9.69 11.73 -10.16
N VAL A 5 -9.68 11.00 -11.27
CA VAL A 5 -9.84 9.53 -11.26
C VAL A 5 -8.48 8.87 -11.23
N LEU A 6 -8.16 8.16 -10.15
CA LEU A 6 -6.94 7.40 -10.02
C LEU A 6 -7.07 6.06 -10.74
N THR A 7 -6.29 5.85 -11.80
CA THR A 7 -6.29 4.62 -12.61
C THR A 7 -5.06 3.74 -12.36
N GLY A 8 -4.17 4.17 -11.45
CA GLY A 8 -2.88 3.55 -11.15
C GLY A 8 -1.69 4.14 -11.93
N THR A 9 -1.93 5.10 -12.83
CA THR A 9 -0.89 5.81 -13.59
C THR A 9 -1.33 7.24 -13.88
N GLY A 10 -0.39 8.12 -14.27
CA GLY A 10 -0.73 9.42 -14.87
C GLY A 10 -1.16 10.52 -13.91
N VAL A 11 -0.66 10.52 -12.67
CA VAL A 11 -0.84 11.64 -11.73
C VAL A 11 0.26 12.68 -11.96
N GLY A 12 -0.14 13.92 -12.29
CA GLY A 12 0.77 15.06 -12.44
C GLY A 12 0.96 15.87 -11.16
N ILE A 13 1.94 16.78 -11.15
CA ILE A 13 2.20 17.68 -10.02
C ILE A 13 0.99 18.62 -9.79
N ASP A 14 0.36 19.09 -10.86
CA ASP A 14 -0.81 19.97 -10.78
C ASP A 14 -2.03 19.24 -10.19
N ASP A 15 -2.17 17.94 -10.46
CA ASP A 15 -3.21 17.12 -9.83
C ASP A 15 -3.01 17.03 -8.31
N VAL A 16 -1.76 16.85 -7.86
CA VAL A 16 -1.40 16.83 -6.44
C VAL A 16 -1.71 18.18 -5.79
N ALA A 17 -1.32 19.30 -6.43
CA ALA A 17 -1.60 20.63 -5.94
C ALA A 17 -3.10 20.89 -5.82
N ALA A 18 -3.88 20.55 -6.85
CA ALA A 18 -5.33 20.75 -6.88
C ALA A 18 -6.07 19.92 -5.81
N VAL A 19 -5.61 18.70 -5.53
CA VAL A 19 -6.19 17.88 -4.45
C VAL A 19 -5.81 18.45 -3.08
N ALA A 20 -4.52 18.73 -2.85
CA ALA A 20 -4.00 19.09 -1.54
C ALA A 20 -4.37 20.52 -1.09
N ARG A 21 -4.42 21.47 -2.03
CA ARG A 21 -4.66 22.89 -1.74
C ARG A 21 -6.08 23.32 -2.02
N ASP A 22 -6.67 22.81 -3.11
CA ASP A 22 -7.98 23.26 -3.60
C ASP A 22 -9.11 22.29 -3.27
N GLY A 23 -8.82 21.16 -2.62
CA GLY A 23 -9.82 20.18 -2.19
C GLY A 23 -10.51 19.47 -3.35
N ARG A 24 -9.84 19.33 -4.51
CA ARG A 24 -10.37 18.56 -5.65
C ARG A 24 -10.72 17.13 -5.19
N LYS A 25 -11.95 16.70 -5.47
CA LYS A 25 -12.41 15.33 -5.17
C LYS A 25 -11.57 14.29 -5.93
N VAL A 26 -11.38 13.14 -5.30
CA VAL A 26 -10.68 11.98 -5.86
C VAL A 26 -11.64 10.81 -5.95
N GLU A 27 -11.59 10.08 -7.06
CA GLU A 27 -12.34 8.86 -7.31
C GLU A 27 -11.38 7.74 -7.73
N ILE A 28 -11.77 6.49 -7.48
CA ILE A 28 -10.99 5.32 -7.86
C ILE A 28 -11.52 4.80 -9.18
N GLY A 29 -10.63 4.57 -10.15
CA GLY A 29 -10.99 3.98 -11.43
C GLY A 29 -11.53 2.55 -11.25
N PRO A 30 -12.49 2.12 -12.07
CA PRO A 30 -13.24 0.87 -11.86
C PRO A 30 -12.36 -0.39 -11.80
N ASP A 31 -11.23 -0.39 -12.51
CA ASP A 31 -10.32 -1.53 -12.57
C ASP A 31 -9.31 -1.59 -11.41
N VAL A 32 -9.14 -0.50 -10.65
CA VAL A 32 -8.03 -0.39 -9.69
C VAL A 32 -8.21 -1.35 -8.52
N ILE A 33 -9.43 -1.45 -7.98
CA ILE A 33 -9.72 -2.35 -6.86
C ILE A 33 -9.41 -3.80 -7.24
N GLY A 34 -9.85 -4.26 -8.41
CA GLY A 34 -9.56 -5.62 -8.87
C GLY A 34 -8.07 -5.89 -9.10
N ARG A 35 -7.27 -4.88 -9.46
CA ARG A 35 -5.81 -5.02 -9.56
C ARG A 35 -5.16 -5.13 -8.18
N LEU A 36 -5.60 -4.32 -7.22
CA LEU A 36 -5.11 -4.36 -5.84
C LEU A 36 -5.42 -5.70 -5.16
N GLU A 37 -6.63 -6.23 -5.35
CA GLU A 37 -7.00 -7.54 -4.82
C GLU A 37 -6.13 -8.68 -5.36
N LYS A 38 -5.82 -8.66 -6.67
CA LYS A 38 -4.93 -9.64 -7.30
C LYS A 38 -3.52 -9.53 -6.73
N ALA A 39 -2.98 -8.31 -6.61
CA ALA A 39 -1.67 -8.09 -6.03
C ALA A 39 -1.61 -8.58 -4.57
N ARG A 40 -2.66 -8.31 -3.77
CA ARG A 40 -2.74 -8.78 -2.39
C ARG A 40 -2.74 -10.29 -2.29
N LYS A 41 -3.52 -10.99 -3.12
CA LYS A 41 -3.54 -12.48 -3.15
C LYS A 41 -2.17 -13.08 -3.45
N VAL A 42 -1.40 -12.48 -4.36
CA VAL A 42 -0.04 -12.95 -4.67
C VAL A 42 0.86 -12.82 -3.44
N LEU A 43 0.79 -11.69 -2.73
CA LEU A 43 1.56 -11.48 -1.50
C LEU A 43 1.16 -12.46 -0.40
N ASP A 44 -0.14 -12.68 -0.20
CA ASP A 44 -0.65 -13.62 0.82
C ASP A 44 -0.19 -15.06 0.53
N GLN A 45 -0.24 -15.49 -0.73
CA GLN A 45 0.22 -16.82 -1.15
C GLN A 45 1.72 -17.00 -0.94
N ALA A 46 2.52 -15.99 -1.31
CA ALA A 46 3.97 -16.03 -1.12
C ALA A 46 4.34 -16.02 0.37
N ALA A 47 3.65 -15.23 1.20
CA ALA A 47 3.85 -15.27 2.65
C ALA A 47 3.49 -16.65 3.24
N ALA A 48 2.36 -17.24 2.82
CA ALA A 48 1.91 -18.55 3.28
C ALA A 48 2.83 -19.71 2.85
N SER A 49 3.57 -19.56 1.74
CA SER A 49 4.59 -20.54 1.32
C SER A 49 5.89 -20.46 2.13
N GLY A 50 5.98 -19.53 3.08
CA GLY A 50 7.18 -19.28 3.87
C GLY A 50 8.20 -18.37 3.18
N GLN A 51 7.85 -17.77 2.04
CA GLN A 51 8.71 -16.78 1.40
C GLN A 51 8.83 -15.54 2.31
N LYS A 52 10.06 -15.14 2.61
CA LYS A 52 10.34 -13.91 3.36
C LYS A 52 10.14 -12.68 2.46
N ILE A 53 9.28 -11.77 2.89
CA ILE A 53 8.87 -10.56 2.18
C ILE A 53 9.09 -9.36 3.11
N TYR A 54 9.98 -8.46 2.70
CA TYR A 54 10.32 -7.23 3.43
C TYR A 54 9.10 -6.34 3.62
N GLY A 55 8.83 -5.94 4.87
CA GLY A 55 7.69 -5.10 5.21
C GLY A 55 6.33 -5.80 5.13
N LEU A 56 6.30 -7.13 5.05
CA LEU A 56 5.07 -7.92 5.15
C LEU A 56 5.14 -8.97 6.26
N ASN A 57 6.08 -9.91 6.16
CA ASN A 57 6.32 -10.93 7.19
C ASN A 57 7.77 -10.91 7.72
N THR A 58 8.50 -9.85 7.38
CA THR A 58 9.82 -9.56 7.93
C THR A 58 9.90 -8.08 8.32
N GLY A 59 10.70 -7.80 9.36
CA GLY A 59 10.82 -6.46 9.92
C GLY A 59 11.36 -5.41 8.95
N LEU A 60 11.03 -4.15 9.22
CA LEU A 60 11.49 -2.97 8.50
C LEU A 60 12.79 -2.41 9.09
N GLY A 61 13.58 -1.71 8.27
CA GLY A 61 14.75 -0.95 8.72
C GLY A 61 15.80 -1.80 9.43
N ALA A 62 16.21 -1.38 10.64
CA ALA A 62 17.20 -2.09 11.45
C ALA A 62 16.78 -3.51 11.87
N ASN A 63 15.49 -3.86 11.75
CA ASN A 63 14.94 -5.18 12.04
C ASN A 63 14.92 -6.11 10.81
N LEU A 64 15.75 -5.83 9.81
CA LEU A 64 15.85 -6.60 8.57
C LEU A 64 16.16 -8.08 8.86
N GLY A 65 15.31 -8.97 8.35
CA GLY A 65 15.51 -10.43 8.42
C GLY A 65 14.88 -11.11 9.64
N THR A 66 14.41 -10.33 10.62
CA THR A 66 13.60 -10.83 11.74
C THR A 66 12.22 -11.22 11.19
N ALA A 67 11.81 -12.47 11.43
CA ALA A 67 10.46 -12.91 11.11
C ALA A 67 9.46 -12.13 11.98
N VAL A 68 8.41 -11.63 11.35
CA VAL A 68 7.25 -11.10 12.08
C VAL A 68 6.37 -12.28 12.41
N GLU A 69 6.35 -12.69 13.68
CA GLU A 69 5.47 -13.74 14.18
C GLU A 69 4.13 -13.12 14.62
N GLY A 70 3.00 -13.60 14.08
CA GLY A 70 1.66 -13.10 14.41
C GLY A 70 0.96 -12.38 13.24
N ASP A 71 -0.10 -11.64 13.56
CA ASP A 71 -0.85 -10.86 12.57
C ASP A 71 -0.04 -9.65 12.08
N ALA A 72 0.16 -9.55 10.76
CA ALA A 72 0.90 -8.45 10.14
C ALA A 72 0.30 -7.07 10.50
N GLY A 73 -1.02 -6.97 10.71
CA GLY A 73 -1.66 -5.72 11.13
C GLY A 73 -1.24 -5.23 12.52
N ALA A 74 -0.86 -6.14 13.42
CA ALA A 74 -0.34 -5.80 14.74
C ALA A 74 1.10 -5.25 14.67
N PHE A 75 1.90 -5.75 13.73
CA PHE A 75 3.25 -5.23 13.47
C PHE A 75 3.23 -3.85 12.83
N ASP A 76 2.37 -3.64 11.83
CA ASP A 76 2.20 -2.33 11.17
C ASP A 76 1.83 -1.21 12.15
N SER A 77 1.08 -1.55 13.20
CA SER A 77 0.67 -0.61 14.25
C SER A 77 1.74 -0.37 15.33
N SER A 78 2.75 -1.25 15.43
CA SER A 78 3.79 -1.23 16.48
C SER A 78 5.14 -0.71 15.98
N ALA A 79 5.26 -0.41 14.68
CA ALA A 79 6.40 0.31 14.12
C ALA A 79 6.34 1.80 14.52
N GLU A 80 6.42 2.08 15.83
CA GLU A 80 6.77 3.41 16.31
C GLU A 80 8.18 3.74 15.80
N ILE A 81 8.25 4.77 14.98
CA ILE A 81 9.49 5.40 14.55
C ILE A 81 10.05 6.09 15.79
N GLY A 82 10.96 5.41 16.49
CA GLY A 82 11.84 6.05 17.47
C GLY A 82 12.76 7.07 16.82
#